data_AF-A0A382U4U9-F1
#
_entry.id   AF-A0A382U4U9-F1
#
_cell.length_a   1.000
_cell.length_b   1.000
_cell.length_c   1.000
_cell.angle_alpha   90.00
_cell.angle_beta   90.00
_cell.angle_gamma   90.00
#
_symmetry.space_group_name_H-M   'P 1'
#
loop_
_entity.id
_entity.type
_entity.pdbx_description
1 polymer ?
#
loop_
_entity_poly.entity_id
_entity_poly.type
_entity_poly.pdbx_seq_one_letter_code
_entity_poly.pdbx_strand_id
1 'polypeptide(L)' 'DQATYEEPHQLSVGIRDVLVNGVAVVREGSHTGQKPGMIVRGRGYIE' A
#
# COMPACT_ATOMS: atom_id res chain seq x y z
N ASP A 1 -7.59 1.41 -11.67
CA ASP A 1 -8.61 1.36 -10.63
C ASP A 1 -9.69 0.36 -11.05
N GLN A 2 -10.03 -0.60 -10.19
CA GLN A 2 -10.93 -1.73 -10.47
C GLN A 2 -11.81 -2.15 -9.28
N ALA A 3 -11.73 -1.45 -8.14
CA ALA A 3 -12.46 -1.84 -6.94
C ALA A 3 -13.99 -1.82 -7.14
N THR A 4 -14.69 -2.81 -6.58
CA THR A 4 -16.15 -2.90 -6.57
C THR A 4 -16.68 -2.87 -5.14
N TYR A 5 -18.00 -2.86 -4.96
CA TYR A 5 -18.61 -2.94 -3.63
C TYR A 5 -18.30 -4.29 -2.96
N GLU A 6 -18.41 -5.39 -3.72
CA GLU A 6 -18.17 -6.76 -3.24
C GLU A 6 -16.67 -7.04 -3.01
N GLU A 7 -15.81 -6.45 -3.84
CA GLU A 7 -14.36 -6.64 -3.81
C GLU A 7 -13.63 -5.28 -3.78
N PRO A 8 -13.61 -4.61 -2.62
CA PRO A 8 -13.09 -3.24 -2.52
C PRO A 8 -11.55 -3.17 -2.52
N HIS A 9 -10.86 -4.26 -2.19
CA HIS A 9 -9.40 -4.29 -2.05
C HIS A 9 -8.69 -4.79 -3.32
N GLN A 10 -9.11 -4.32 -4.48
CA GLN A 10 -8.44 -4.63 -5.74
C GLN A 10 -7.30 -3.65 -6.03
N LEU A 11 -6.20 -4.17 -6.59
CA LEU A 11 -5.07 -3.36 -7.01
C LEU A 11 -5.41 -2.57 -8.29
N SER A 12 -4.81 -1.38 -8.43
CA SER A 12 -4.95 -0.60 -9.66
C SER A 12 -4.14 -1.20 -10.81
N VAL A 13 -4.78 -1.32 -11.97
CA VAL A 13 -4.10 -1.62 -13.24
C VAL A 13 -3.07 -0.54 -13.58
N GLY A 14 -1.90 -0.97 -14.08
CA GLY A 14 -0.82 -0.09 -14.54
C GLY A 14 0.26 0.22 -13.50
N ILE A 15 0.06 -0.12 -12.23
CA ILE A 15 1.08 -0.02 -11.19
C ILE A 15 1.80 -1.36 -11.07
N ARG A 16 3.07 -1.40 -11.49
CA ARG A 16 3.89 -2.63 -11.43
C ARG A 16 4.47 -2.87 -10.04
N ASP A 17 5.14 -1.87 -9.48
CA ASP A 17 5.91 -2.02 -8.25
C ASP A 17 5.60 -0.87 -7.28
N VAL A 18 5.44 -1.18 -6.00
CA VAL A 18 5.26 -0.21 -4.92
C VAL A 18 6.18 -0.57 -3.77
N LEU A 19 6.90 0.42 -3.26
CA LEU A 19 7.75 0.28 -2.09
C LEU A 19 7.24 1.14 -0.95
N VAL A 20 7.28 0.59 0.27
CA VAL A 20 7.04 1.32 1.51
C VAL A 20 8.24 1.10 2.42
N ASN A 21 8.87 2.19 2.86
CA ASN A 21 10.09 2.15 3.67
C ASN A 21 11.20 1.25 3.08
N GLY A 22 11.36 1.27 1.75
CA GLY A 22 12.37 0.49 1.03
C GLY A 22 11.99 -0.97 0.74
N VAL A 23 10.84 -1.43 1.23
CA VAL A 23 10.37 -2.81 1.09
C VAL A 23 9.26 -2.89 0.04
N ALA A 24 9.36 -3.84 -0.90
CA ALA A 24 8.37 -4.04 -1.95
C ALA A 24 7.06 -4.61 -1.38
N VAL A 25 5.99 -3.82 -1.41
CA VAL A 25 4.64 -4.22 -0.98
C VAL A 25 3.75 -4.61 -2.16
N VAL A 26 4.03 -4.09 -3.35
CA VAL A 26 3.53 -4.61 -4.63
C VAL A 26 4.75 -4.90 -5.50
N ARG A 27 4.77 -6.08 -6.13
CA ARG A 27 5.81 -6.51 -7.05
C ARG A 27 5.16 -7.18 -8.24
N GLU A 28 5.49 -6.71 -9.45
CA GLU A 28 4.92 -7.24 -10.71
C GLU A 28 3.38 -7.26 -10.71
N GLY A 29 2.77 -6.22 -10.14
CA GLY A 29 1.32 -6.03 -10.10
C GLY A 29 0.60 -6.82 -9.02
N SER A 30 1.31 -7.55 -8.14
CA SER A 30 0.73 -8.34 -7.05
C SER A 30 1.19 -7.89 -5.67
N HIS A 31 0.30 -7.88 -4.69
CA HIS A 31 0.64 -7.54 -3.31
C HIS A 31 1.52 -8.65 -2.68
N THR A 32 2.62 -8.29 -2.03
CA THR A 32 3.60 -9.27 -1.50
C THR A 32 3.24 -9.79 -0.11
N GLY A 33 2.26 -9.18 0.55
CA GLY A 33 1.86 -9.48 1.92
C GLY A 33 2.66 -8.73 2.98
N GLN A 34 3.76 -8.07 2.59
CA GLN A 34 4.59 -7.30 3.50
C GLN A 34 3.85 -6.04 3.98
N LYS A 35 3.99 -5.71 5.27
CA LYS A 35 3.35 -4.55 5.91
C LYS A 35 4.37 -3.68 6.65
N PRO A 36 5.37 -3.12 5.96
CA PRO A 36 6.47 -2.35 6.54
C PRO A 36 6.06 -0.91 6.92
N GLY A 37 4.76 -0.62 6.98
CA GLY A 37 4.23 0.72 7.28
C GLY A 37 4.54 1.11 8.72
N MET A 38 4.82 2.40 8.92
CA MET A 38 5.08 2.98 10.22
C MET A 38 4.19 4.20 10.42
N ILE A 39 3.77 4.47 11.65
CA ILE A 39 3.01 5.66 11.99
C ILE A 39 3.86 6.89 11.67
N VAL A 40 3.34 7.80 10.85
CA VAL A 40 3.94 9.11 10.61
C VAL A 40 3.30 10.10 11.57
N ARG A 41 4.10 10.66 12.48
CA ARG A 41 3.66 11.70 13.42
C ARG A 41 3.95 13.07 12.83
N GLY A 42 2.91 13.89 12.74
CA GLY A 42 3.00 15.26 12.26
C GLY A 42 3.20 16.27 13.39
N ARG A 43 3.34 17.53 13.00
CA ARG A 43 3.31 18.67 13.92
C ARG A 43 2.03 18.66 14.76
N GLY A 44 2.16 18.84 16.08
CA GLY A 44 1.04 18.83 17.03
C GLY A 44 0.71 17.44 17.62
N TYR A 45 1.49 16.40 17.31
CA TYR A 45 1.37 15.13 18.03
C TYR A 45 1.79 15.30 19.50
N ILE A 46 0.90 14.93 20.41
CA ILE A 46 1.14 14.81 21.85
C ILE A 46 0.91 13.33 22.19
N GLU A 47 1.81 12.75 22.97
CA GLU A 47 1.79 11.34 23.38
C GLU A 47 0.60 11.00 24.28
#